data_AF-A0A0A9W907-F1
#
_entry.id   AF-A0A0A9W907-F1
#
_cell.length_a   1.000
_cell.length_b   1.000
_cell.length_c   1.000
_cell.angle_alpha   90.00
_cell.angle_beta   90.00
_cell.angle_gamma   90.00
#
_symmetry.space_group_name_H-M   'P 1'
#
loop_
_entity.id
_entity.type
_entity.pdbx_description
1 polymer ?
#
loop_
_entity_poly.entity_id
_entity_poly.type
_entity_poly.pdbx_seq_one_letter_code
_entity_poly.pdbx_strand_id
1 'polypeptide(L)'
;VKELVGHEMSAALYPTLFEQIKSVVEKFFDQQCQVMVSDINTQFIEHIIFIMKNVLDSKSEQPAEHLGVTSIEGMMLAVVRYVRHLDMTVHAIHIKTKLCQLVETMMKRRDDLAFRQEMKFRNKLVEYLTDWVMGTSHQIAPPGSGDVSVITRDLDQACMEAVAALL
;
A
#
# COMPACT_ATOMS: atom_id res chain seq x y z
N VAL A 1 13.82 -13.20 3.76
CA VAL A 1 13.62 -12.85 2.33
C VAL A 1 13.10 -11.43 2.15
N LYS A 2 11.93 -11.04 2.69
CA LYS A 2 11.40 -9.66 2.53
C LYS A 2 12.33 -8.56 3.08
N GLU A 3 12.99 -8.82 4.22
CA GLU A 3 13.95 -7.90 4.83
C GLU A 3 15.20 -7.73 3.96
N LEU A 4 15.76 -8.84 3.49
CA LEU A 4 16.88 -8.87 2.54
C LEU A 4 16.58 -8.07 1.26
N VAL A 5 15.40 -8.27 0.64
CA VAL A 5 15.02 -7.55 -0.58
C VAL A 5 14.81 -6.05 -0.32
N GLY A 6 14.28 -5.68 0.85
CA GLY A 6 14.06 -4.28 1.21
C GLY A 6 15.33 -3.49 1.54
N HIS A 7 16.40 -4.16 1.99
CA HIS A 7 17.62 -3.50 2.51
C HIS A 7 18.87 -3.69 1.65
N GLU A 8 19.00 -4.82 0.95
CA GLU A 8 20.26 -5.22 0.29
C GLU A 8 20.16 -5.29 -1.25
N MET A 9 18.99 -5.01 -1.82
CA MET A 9 18.80 -5.09 -3.27
C MET A 9 19.38 -3.85 -3.97
N SER A 10 20.12 -4.07 -5.06
CA SER A 10 20.62 -2.98 -5.92
C SER A 10 19.46 -2.16 -6.49
N ALA A 11 19.60 -0.82 -6.43
CA ALA A 11 18.57 0.10 -6.93
C ALA A 11 18.26 -0.09 -8.43
N ALA A 12 19.22 -0.59 -9.21
CA ALA A 12 19.03 -0.92 -10.62
C ALA A 12 17.97 -2.01 -10.87
N LEU A 13 17.60 -2.79 -9.85
CA LEU A 13 16.58 -3.84 -9.93
C LEU A 13 15.17 -3.36 -9.58
N TYR A 14 15.01 -2.14 -9.04
CA TYR A 14 13.69 -1.61 -8.67
C TYR A 14 12.69 -1.58 -9.84
N PRO A 15 13.07 -1.16 -11.06
CA PRO A 15 12.15 -1.17 -12.19
C PRO A 15 11.58 -2.56 -12.48
N THR A 16 12.45 -3.57 -12.59
CA THR A 16 12.05 -4.96 -12.84
C THR A 16 11.23 -5.51 -11.68
N LEU A 17 11.61 -5.20 -10.43
CA LEU A 17 10.84 -5.63 -9.27
C LEU A 17 9.40 -5.10 -9.32
N PHE A 18 9.21 -3.80 -9.61
CA PHE A 18 7.87 -3.19 -9.62
C PHE A 18 6.98 -3.80 -10.71
N GLU A 19 7.54 -4.07 -11.89
CA GLU A 19 6.82 -4.74 -12.98
C GLU A 19 6.42 -6.18 -12.63
N GLN A 20 7.34 -6.94 -12.03
CA GLN A 20 7.07 -8.32 -11.63
C GLN A 20 6.04 -8.39 -10.51
N ILE A 21 6.14 -7.52 -9.51
CA ILE A 21 5.13 -7.40 -8.46
C ILE A 21 3.76 -7.12 -9.07
N LYS A 22 3.67 -6.11 -9.94
CA LYS A 22 2.41 -5.76 -10.62
C LYS A 22 1.85 -6.98 -11.37
N SER A 23 2.67 -7.66 -12.17
CA SER A 23 2.24 -8.83 -12.95
C SER A 23 1.73 -9.98 -12.06
N VAL A 24 2.32 -10.17 -10.88
CA VAL A 24 1.84 -11.17 -9.92
C VAL A 24 0.52 -10.73 -9.28
N VAL A 25 0.44 -9.50 -8.78
CA VAL A 25 -0.76 -8.99 -8.10
C VAL A 25 -1.96 -8.93 -9.04
N GLU A 26 -1.75 -8.65 -10.33
CA GLU A 26 -2.82 -8.68 -11.35
C GLU A 26 -3.47 -10.07 -11.48
N LYS A 27 -2.76 -11.16 -11.16
CA LYS A 27 -3.32 -12.52 -11.14
C LYS A 27 -4.20 -12.80 -9.93
N PHE A 28 -4.24 -11.90 -8.95
CA PHE A 28 -5.16 -12.01 -7.81
C PHE A 28 -6.57 -11.52 -8.16
N PHE A 29 -6.79 -11.10 -9.40
CA PHE A 29 -8.09 -10.69 -9.91
C PHE A 29 -8.56 -11.67 -10.98
N ASP A 30 -9.85 -12.03 -10.94
CA ASP A 30 -10.44 -12.91 -11.94
C ASP A 30 -10.70 -12.18 -13.28
N GLN A 31 -11.28 -12.89 -14.24
CA GLN A 31 -11.58 -12.34 -15.57
C GLN A 31 -12.63 -11.21 -15.52
N GLN A 32 -13.43 -11.13 -14.44
CA GLN A 32 -14.41 -10.08 -14.16
C GLN A 32 -13.80 -8.96 -13.31
N CYS A 33 -12.48 -8.98 -13.12
CA CYS A 33 -11.71 -8.10 -12.26
C CYS A 33 -12.17 -8.09 -10.79
N GLN A 34 -12.77 -9.17 -10.30
CA GLN A 34 -13.08 -9.34 -8.88
C GLN A 34 -11.84 -9.83 -8.14
N VAL A 35 -11.66 -9.39 -6.89
CA VAL A 35 -10.53 -9.83 -6.06
C VAL A 35 -10.75 -11.26 -5.60
N MET A 36 -9.75 -12.12 -5.83
CA MET A 36 -9.65 -13.46 -5.27
C MET A 36 -8.84 -13.40 -3.97
N VAL A 37 -9.53 -13.15 -2.85
CA VAL A 37 -8.89 -13.12 -1.52
C VAL A 37 -8.49 -14.53 -1.11
N SER A 38 -7.22 -14.71 -0.74
CA SER A 38 -6.71 -15.93 -0.11
C SER A 38 -5.57 -15.60 0.84
N ASP A 39 -5.27 -16.49 1.80
CA ASP A 39 -4.18 -16.26 2.75
C ASP A 39 -2.83 -16.05 2.07
N ILE A 40 -2.55 -16.82 1.01
CA ILE A 40 -1.30 -16.72 0.22
C ILE A 40 -1.21 -15.37 -0.48
N ASN A 41 -2.30 -14.94 -1.13
CA ASN A 41 -2.33 -13.65 -1.84
C ASN A 41 -2.21 -12.48 -0.84
N THR A 42 -2.87 -12.57 0.31
CA THR A 42 -2.82 -11.56 1.37
C THR A 42 -1.43 -11.45 1.99
N GLN A 43 -0.79 -12.59 2.27
CA GLN A 43 0.58 -12.62 2.77
C GLN A 43 1.57 -12.01 1.75
N PHE A 44 1.38 -12.32 0.46
CA PHE A 44 2.18 -11.70 -0.60
C PHE A 44 2.03 -10.18 -0.58
N ILE A 45 0.79 -9.67 -0.53
CA ILE A 45 0.50 -8.23 -0.45
C ILE A 45 1.15 -7.58 0.78
N GLU A 46 1.05 -8.20 1.95
CA GLU A 46 1.71 -7.67 3.15
C GLU A 46 3.24 -7.58 2.96
N HIS A 47 3.86 -8.59 2.35
CA HIS A 47 5.29 -8.57 2.06
C HIS A 47 5.67 -7.47 1.07
N ILE A 48 4.85 -7.25 0.04
CA ILE A 48 5.06 -6.16 -0.92
C ILE A 48 4.96 -4.79 -0.25
N ILE A 49 3.96 -4.57 0.60
CA ILE A 49 3.83 -3.32 1.35
C ILE A 49 5.09 -3.05 2.17
N PHE A 50 5.60 -4.08 2.86
CA PHE A 50 6.84 -3.97 3.64
C PHE A 50 8.05 -3.66 2.76
N ILE A 51 8.26 -4.40 1.67
CA ILE A 51 9.40 -4.20 0.75
C ILE A 51 9.36 -2.78 0.18
N MET A 52 8.20 -2.36 -0.32
CA MET A 52 8.03 -1.03 -0.90
C MET A 52 8.28 0.09 0.11
N LYS A 53 7.84 -0.09 1.36
CA LYS A 53 8.12 0.89 2.41
C LYS A 53 9.61 1.05 2.65
N ASN A 54 10.36 -0.05 2.73
CA ASN A 54 11.81 -0.02 2.92
C ASN A 54 12.55 0.57 1.71
N VAL A 55 12.15 0.22 0.48
CA VAL A 55 12.71 0.79 -0.75
C VAL A 55 12.56 2.32 -0.75
N LEU A 56 11.40 2.82 -0.32
CA LEU A 56 11.13 4.26 -0.26
C LEU A 56 11.75 4.93 0.98
N ASP A 57 11.87 4.26 2.11
CA ASP A 57 12.54 4.81 3.31
C ASP A 57 14.07 4.81 3.19
N SER A 58 14.63 3.95 2.33
CA SER A 58 16.06 3.82 2.17
C SER A 58 16.67 5.16 1.76
N LYS A 59 17.48 5.71 2.67
CA LYS A 59 18.29 6.92 2.48
C LYS A 59 19.60 6.61 1.75
N SER A 60 19.66 5.55 0.95
CA SER A 60 20.91 5.14 0.32
C SER A 60 21.52 6.31 -0.46
N GLU A 61 22.82 6.53 -0.29
CA GLU A 61 23.59 7.52 -1.05
C GLU A 61 23.58 7.25 -2.57
N GLN A 62 23.06 6.09 -2.99
CA GLN A 62 22.85 5.76 -4.40
C GLN A 62 21.74 6.64 -4.97
N PRO A 63 21.96 7.26 -6.14
CA PRO A 63 21.06 8.25 -6.68
C PRO A 63 19.65 7.67 -6.87
N ALA A 64 18.64 8.45 -6.46
CA ALA A 64 17.22 8.17 -6.67
C ALA A 64 16.84 7.96 -8.16
N GLU A 65 17.80 8.15 -9.08
CA GLU A 65 17.69 7.97 -10.53
C GLU A 65 16.98 6.68 -10.95
N HIS A 66 17.15 5.56 -10.24
CA HIS A 66 16.51 4.29 -10.63
C HIS A 66 15.02 4.20 -10.25
N LEU A 67 14.55 4.97 -9.27
CA LEU A 67 13.13 5.01 -8.87
C LEU A 67 12.27 5.72 -9.92
N GLY A 68 12.84 6.68 -10.63
CA GLY A 68 12.19 7.44 -11.71
C GLY A 68 12.17 6.73 -13.08
N VAL A 69 12.72 5.51 -13.20
CA VAL A 69 12.80 4.82 -14.50
C VAL A 69 11.47 4.20 -14.91
N THR A 70 10.66 3.74 -13.95
CA THR A 70 9.40 3.03 -14.22
C THR A 70 8.27 3.55 -13.35
N SER A 71 7.08 3.64 -13.94
CA SER A 71 5.90 4.12 -13.20
C SER A 71 5.50 3.11 -12.12
N ILE A 72 5.39 3.61 -10.90
CA ILE A 72 4.96 2.88 -9.71
C ILE A 72 3.43 2.76 -9.62
N GLU A 73 2.69 3.56 -10.41
CA GLU A 73 1.24 3.77 -10.30
C GLU A 73 0.46 2.46 -10.41
N GLY A 74 0.76 1.66 -11.44
CA GLY A 74 0.01 0.43 -11.71
C GLY A 74 0.17 -0.62 -10.61
N MET A 75 1.38 -0.76 -10.07
CA MET A 75 1.66 -1.66 -8.96
C MET A 75 0.93 -1.22 -7.70
N MET A 76 1.05 0.06 -7.32
CA MET A 76 0.41 0.58 -6.11
C MET A 76 -1.12 0.53 -6.21
N LEU A 77 -1.70 0.84 -7.38
CA LEU A 77 -3.15 0.69 -7.59
C LEU A 77 -3.61 -0.76 -7.43
N ALA A 78 -2.86 -1.74 -7.95
CA ALA A 78 -3.20 -3.15 -7.82
C ALA A 78 -3.15 -3.60 -6.34
N VAL A 79 -2.12 -3.18 -5.60
CA VAL A 79 -1.97 -3.46 -4.17
C VAL A 79 -3.12 -2.85 -3.36
N VAL A 80 -3.40 -1.56 -3.54
CA VAL A 80 -4.45 -0.83 -2.81
C VAL A 80 -5.83 -1.43 -3.13
N ARG A 81 -6.07 -1.79 -4.40
CA ARG A 81 -7.30 -2.44 -4.83
C ARG A 81 -7.49 -3.82 -4.19
N TYR A 82 -6.43 -4.61 -4.00
CA TYR A 82 -6.54 -5.87 -3.27
C TYR A 82 -6.90 -5.62 -1.80
N VAL A 83 -6.14 -4.73 -1.12
CA VAL A 83 -6.33 -4.40 0.31
C VAL A 83 -7.73 -3.81 0.59
N ARG A 84 -8.33 -3.12 -0.40
CA ARG A 84 -9.72 -2.66 -0.34
C ARG A 84 -10.71 -3.74 0.05
N HIS A 85 -10.52 -4.94 -0.48
CA HIS A 85 -11.47 -6.04 -0.36
C HIS A 85 -11.19 -6.94 0.85
N LEU A 86 -10.18 -6.61 1.66
CA LEU A 86 -9.97 -7.29 2.94
C LEU A 86 -11.01 -6.82 3.97
N ASP A 87 -11.60 -7.79 4.67
CA ASP A 87 -12.50 -7.58 5.80
C ASP A 87 -11.80 -6.87 6.97
N MET A 88 -12.56 -6.34 7.92
CA MET A 88 -12.04 -5.64 9.11
C MET A 88 -11.58 -6.58 10.22
N THR A 89 -10.81 -7.61 9.89
CA THR A 89 -10.12 -8.42 10.89
C THR A 89 -8.93 -7.64 11.46
N VAL A 90 -8.46 -7.98 12.67
CA VAL A 90 -7.27 -7.33 13.28
C VAL A 90 -6.06 -7.38 12.34
N HIS A 91 -5.81 -8.52 11.70
CA HIS A 91 -4.71 -8.67 10.75
C HIS A 91 -4.86 -7.74 9.54
N ALA A 92 -6.06 -7.66 8.96
CA ALA A 92 -6.33 -6.80 7.83
C ALA A 92 -6.28 -5.30 8.19
N ILE A 93 -6.71 -4.91 9.40
CA ILE A 93 -6.56 -3.54 9.90
C ILE A 93 -5.08 -3.16 9.90
N HIS A 94 -4.20 -4.01 10.43
CA HIS A 94 -2.75 -3.75 10.40
C HIS A 94 -2.19 -3.63 8.96
N ILE A 95 -2.66 -4.46 8.03
CA ILE A 95 -2.26 -4.36 6.61
C ILE A 95 -2.71 -3.01 6.03
N LYS A 96 -3.97 -2.60 6.28
CA LYS A 96 -4.51 -1.31 5.83
C LYS A 96 -3.72 -0.14 6.43
N THR A 97 -3.37 -0.18 7.71
CA THR A 97 -2.56 0.86 8.38
C THR A 97 -1.17 0.97 7.74
N LYS A 98 -0.47 -0.16 7.55
CA LYS A 98 0.86 -0.19 6.90
C LYS A 98 0.80 0.32 5.46
N LEU A 99 -0.29 0.02 4.73
CA LEU A 99 -0.51 0.55 3.39
C LEU A 99 -0.66 2.07 3.40
N CYS A 100 -1.40 2.64 4.35
CA CYS A 100 -1.54 4.09 4.48
C CYS A 100 -0.18 4.76 4.73
N GLN A 101 0.62 4.21 5.65
CA GLN A 101 1.98 4.69 5.92
C GLN A 101 2.89 4.60 4.68
N LEU A 102 2.74 3.54 3.88
CA LEU A 102 3.45 3.40 2.60
C LEU A 102 3.05 4.50 1.61
N VAL A 103 1.74 4.76 1.45
CA VAL A 103 1.23 5.81 0.58
C VAL A 103 1.76 7.18 1.00
N GLU A 104 1.74 7.49 2.31
CA GLU A 104 2.30 8.74 2.83
C GLU A 104 3.79 8.88 2.48
N THR A 105 4.57 7.82 2.68
CA THR A 105 6.02 7.80 2.36
C THR A 105 6.28 7.98 0.86
N MET A 106 5.49 7.31 0.03
CA MET A 106 5.55 7.44 -1.42
C MET A 106 5.30 8.89 -1.87
N MET A 107 4.29 9.55 -1.29
CA MET A 107 4.00 10.95 -1.63
C MET A 107 5.05 11.92 -1.09
N LYS A 108 5.71 11.64 0.04
CA LYS A 108 6.87 12.41 0.53
C LYS A 108 8.07 12.33 -0.42
N ARG A 109 8.19 11.25 -1.20
CA ARG A 109 9.24 11.03 -2.21
C ARG A 109 8.75 11.20 -3.65
N ARG A 110 7.61 11.87 -3.85
CA ARG A 110 6.98 11.97 -5.18
C ARG A 110 7.93 12.50 -6.26
N ASP A 111 8.83 13.43 -5.90
CA ASP A 111 9.74 14.08 -6.85
C ASP A 111 10.85 13.13 -7.35
N ASP A 112 11.08 12.01 -6.65
CA ASP A 112 12.00 10.93 -7.03
C ASP A 112 11.32 9.86 -7.90
N LEU A 113 9.99 9.90 -8.03
CA LEU A 113 9.18 8.83 -8.61
C LEU A 113 8.64 9.21 -9.97
N ALA A 114 8.53 8.22 -10.86
CA ALA A 114 7.86 8.41 -12.14
C ALA A 114 6.35 8.21 -12.03
N PHE A 115 5.61 9.25 -12.41
CA PHE A 115 4.17 9.20 -12.60
C PHE A 115 3.81 9.55 -14.06
N ARG A 116 2.93 8.76 -14.67
CA ARG A 116 2.38 9.06 -16.00
C ARG A 116 1.10 9.90 -15.89
N GLN A 117 0.28 9.65 -14.88
CA GLN A 117 -0.99 10.32 -14.65
C GLN A 117 -1.18 10.59 -13.15
N GLU A 118 -0.23 11.31 -12.53
CA GLU A 118 -0.14 11.51 -11.08
C GLU A 118 -1.47 11.96 -10.46
N MET A 119 -2.09 13.01 -11.00
CA MET A 119 -3.34 13.54 -10.44
C MET A 119 -4.47 12.51 -10.45
N LYS A 120 -4.58 11.71 -11.52
CA LYS A 120 -5.59 10.64 -11.63
C LYS A 120 -5.29 9.51 -10.66
N PHE A 121 -4.02 9.15 -10.53
CA PHE A 121 -3.56 8.15 -9.57
C PHE A 121 -3.89 8.57 -8.13
N ARG A 122 -3.55 9.81 -7.75
CA ARG A 122 -3.83 10.38 -6.43
C ARG A 122 -5.32 10.39 -6.11
N ASN A 123 -6.15 10.88 -7.02
CA ASN A 123 -7.61 10.87 -6.85
C ASN A 123 -8.16 9.45 -6.64
N LYS A 124 -7.63 8.46 -7.37
CA LYS A 124 -8.07 7.07 -7.22
C LYS A 124 -7.64 6.46 -5.90
N LEU A 125 -6.46 6.80 -5.40
CA LEU A 125 -6.02 6.38 -4.07
C LEU A 125 -6.88 7.01 -2.97
N VAL A 126 -7.21 8.30 -3.07
CA VAL A 126 -8.12 8.95 -2.11
C VAL A 126 -9.46 8.22 -2.07
N GLU A 127 -10.10 7.98 -3.22
CA GLU A 127 -11.36 7.23 -3.32
C GLU A 127 -11.26 5.87 -2.60
N TYR A 128 -10.20 5.11 -2.87
CA TYR A 128 -10.01 3.81 -2.25
C TYR A 128 -9.81 3.91 -0.74
N LEU A 129 -8.90 4.76 -0.27
CA LEU A 129 -8.58 4.89 1.15
C LEU A 129 -9.80 5.38 1.96
N THR A 130 -10.58 6.32 1.43
CA THR A 130 -11.76 6.85 2.13
C THR A 130 -12.91 5.84 2.19
N ASP A 131 -13.10 5.04 1.14
CA ASP A 131 -14.23 4.09 1.04
C ASP A 131 -14.27 3.07 2.18
N TRP A 132 -13.12 2.55 2.63
CA TRP A 132 -13.10 1.54 3.71
C TRP A 132 -12.94 2.11 5.11
N VAL A 133 -12.54 3.38 5.28
CA VAL A 133 -12.56 4.06 6.58
C VAL A 133 -13.97 4.53 6.94
N MET A 134 -14.79 4.91 5.96
CA MET A 134 -16.18 5.29 6.25
C MET A 134 -17.03 4.10 6.74
N GLY A 135 -16.63 2.86 6.44
CA GLY A 135 -17.32 1.64 6.88
C GLY A 135 -17.07 1.21 8.34
N THR A 136 -16.01 1.70 8.99
CA THR A 136 -15.67 1.37 10.39
C THR A 136 -16.45 2.19 11.40
N SER A 137 -16.84 3.43 11.04
CA SER A 137 -17.55 4.39 11.91
C SER A 137 -18.91 3.92 12.45
N HIS A 138 -19.48 2.83 11.92
CA HIS A 138 -20.77 2.29 12.36
C HIS A 138 -20.67 1.08 13.29
N GLN A 139 -19.47 0.59 13.62
CA GLN A 139 -19.32 -0.50 14.58
C GLN A 139 -19.11 0.08 15.98
N ILE A 140 -20.21 0.28 16.72
CA ILE A 140 -20.17 0.55 18.17
C ILE A 140 -19.57 -0.68 18.82
N ALA A 141 -18.27 -0.62 19.13
CA ALA A 141 -17.57 -1.75 19.73
C ALA A 141 -18.15 -2.02 21.14
N PRO A 142 -18.42 -3.29 21.50
CA PRO A 142 -18.96 -3.62 22.82
C PRO A 142 -17.98 -3.21 23.93
N PRO A 143 -18.48 -2.78 25.10
CA PRO A 143 -17.63 -2.41 26.23
C PRO A 143 -16.77 -3.62 26.64
N GLY A 144 -15.44 -3.51 26.47
CA GLY A 144 -14.47 -4.59 26.69
C GLY A 144 -13.46 -4.80 25.54
N SER A 145 -13.69 -4.18 24.37
CA SER A 145 -12.85 -4.31 23.18
C SER A 145 -11.70 -3.27 23.11
N GLY A 146 -11.02 -3.01 24.23
CA GLY A 146 -10.03 -1.93 24.35
C GLY A 146 -9.00 -1.94 23.22
N ASP A 147 -8.43 -3.11 22.91
CA ASP A 147 -7.41 -3.22 21.86
C ASP A 147 -7.95 -2.88 20.48
N VAL A 148 -9.12 -3.42 20.09
CA VAL A 148 -9.76 -3.18 18.77
C VAL A 148 -10.03 -1.68 18.54
N SER A 149 -10.39 -0.95 19.60
CA SER A 149 -10.61 0.49 19.53
C SER A 149 -9.33 1.27 19.23
N VAL A 150 -8.19 0.83 19.77
CA VAL A 150 -6.88 1.44 19.52
C VAL A 150 -6.43 1.18 18.09
N ILE A 151 -6.52 -0.07 17.61
CA ILE A 151 -6.05 -0.42 16.26
C ILE A 151 -6.87 0.29 15.18
N THR A 152 -8.18 0.44 15.39
CA THR A 152 -9.05 1.15 14.46
C THR A 152 -8.73 2.64 14.43
N ARG A 153 -8.45 3.25 15.60
CA ARG A 153 -8.02 4.65 15.68
C ARG A 153 -6.68 4.88 14.98
N ASP A 154 -5.73 3.96 15.14
CA ASP A 154 -4.42 4.05 14.47
C ASP A 154 -4.56 3.92 12.94
N LEU A 155 -5.50 3.10 12.47
CA LEU A 155 -5.89 3.05 11.05
C LEU A 155 -6.49 4.38 10.58
N ASP A 156 -7.45 4.94 11.32
CA ASP A 156 -8.11 6.20 10.96
C ASP A 156 -7.07 7.33 10.85
N GLN A 157 -6.17 7.44 11.83
CA GLN A 157 -5.08 8.41 11.82
C GLN A 157 -4.17 8.22 10.60
N ALA A 158 -3.64 7.02 10.39
CA ALA A 158 -2.74 6.75 9.28
C ALA A 158 -3.42 7.01 7.93
N CYS A 159 -4.71 6.70 7.81
CA CYS A 159 -5.48 6.99 6.60
C CYS A 159 -5.64 8.50 6.36
N MET A 160 -5.92 9.29 7.40
CA MET A 160 -6.02 10.75 7.27
C MET A 160 -4.68 11.36 6.86
N GLU A 161 -3.57 10.91 7.44
CA GLU A 161 -2.21 11.33 7.07
C GLU A 161 -1.90 11.00 5.60
N ALA A 162 -2.25 9.78 5.16
CA ALA A 162 -2.07 9.35 3.77
C ALA A 162 -2.94 10.16 2.80
N VAL A 163 -4.20 10.41 3.13
CA VAL A 163 -5.10 11.25 2.31
C VAL A 163 -4.58 12.68 2.24
N ALA A 164 -4.11 13.26 3.35
CA ALA A 164 -3.52 14.58 3.36
C ALA A 164 -2.27 14.66 2.46
N ALA A 165 -1.43 13.63 2.45
CA ALA A 165 -0.27 13.56 1.56
C ALA A 165 -0.64 13.38 0.07
N LEU A 166 -1.85 12.88 -0.22
CA LEU A 166 -2.38 12.71 -1.58
C LEU A 166 -3.09 13.96 -2.12
N LEU A 167 -3.35 14.99 -1.31
CA LEU A 167 -4.00 16.26 -1.72
C LEU A 167 -2.96 17.36 -1.98
#